data_AF-A0A1G0DX02-F1
#
_entry.id   AF-A0A1G0DX02-F1
#
_cell.length_a   1.000
_cell.length_b   1.000
_cell.length_c   1.000
_cell.angle_alpha   90.00
_cell.angle_beta   90.00
_cell.angle_gamma   90.00
#
_symmetry.space_group_name_H-M   'P 1'
#
loop_
_entity.id
_entity.type
_entity.pdbx_description
1 polymer ?
#
loop_
_entity_poly.entity_id
_entity_poly.type
_entity_poly.pdbx_seq_one_letter_code
_entity_poly.pdbx_strand_id
1 'polypeptide(L)'
;MAVDICKSIFRTLASDGVVFSEGLFRSLIVTYLKQAEDTLMKYEADAMINGLGFDRHEEAKAVEAFTRAIAMAAQAFVENPMGNPLIPNWDRVSAAIPDIFEMLKTAVDADGK
;
A
#
# COMPACT_ATOMS: atom_id res chain seq x y z
N MET A 1 3.44 -7.52 1.70
CA MET A 1 2.20 -7.03 1.03
C MET A 1 1.60 -5.81 1.71
N ALA A 2 1.01 -5.89 2.93
CA ALA A 2 0.40 -4.72 3.58
C ALA A 2 1.38 -3.54 3.76
N VAL A 3 2.61 -3.82 4.18
CA VAL A 3 3.70 -2.83 4.28
C VAL A 3 3.95 -2.13 2.94
N ASP A 4 3.96 -2.89 1.84
CA ASP A 4 4.25 -2.37 0.50
C ASP A 4 3.12 -1.48 -0.01
N ILE A 5 1.87 -1.85 0.28
CA ILE A 5 0.69 -1.03 0.00
C ILE A 5 0.77 0.30 0.76
N CYS A 6 1.04 0.26 2.06
CA CYS A 6 1.18 1.48 2.86
C CYS A 6 2.31 2.39 2.33
N LYS A 7 3.48 1.81 2.00
CA LYS A 7 4.59 2.56 1.37
C LYS A 7 4.16 3.22 0.06
N SER A 8 3.40 2.50 -0.78
CA SER A 8 2.89 3.04 -2.04
C SER A 8 1.95 4.22 -1.78
N ILE A 9 0.98 4.08 -0.87
CA ILE A 9 0.03 5.14 -0.51
C ILE A 9 0.77 6.39 -0.01
N PHE A 10 1.73 6.23 0.91
CA PHE A 10 2.49 7.36 1.45
C PHE A 10 3.27 8.09 0.37
N ARG A 11 3.91 7.37 -0.55
CA ARG A 11 4.63 7.97 -1.69
C ARG A 11 3.72 8.67 -2.67
N THR A 12 2.59 8.07 -3.02
CA THR A 12 1.61 8.70 -3.92
C THR A 12 1.12 10.01 -3.32
N LEU A 13 0.65 9.99 -2.06
CA LEU A 13 0.19 11.20 -1.38
C LEU A 13 1.29 12.25 -1.23
N ALA A 14 2.52 11.84 -0.91
CA ALA A 14 3.64 12.77 -0.83
C ALA A 14 3.99 13.40 -2.19
N SER A 15 3.87 12.63 -3.28
CA SER A 15 4.04 13.13 -4.66
C SER A 15 2.96 14.14 -5.03
N ASP A 16 1.76 14.00 -4.48
CA ASP A 16 0.65 14.96 -4.61
C ASP A 16 0.79 16.18 -3.67
N GLY A 17 1.87 16.25 -2.88
CA GLY A 17 2.19 17.38 -2.00
C GLY A 17 1.76 17.22 -0.54
N VAL A 18 1.27 16.05 -0.14
CA VAL A 18 0.95 15.79 1.28
C VAL A 18 2.23 15.72 2.10
N VAL A 19 2.31 16.54 3.14
CA VAL A 19 3.45 16.56 4.07
C VAL A 19 3.24 15.52 5.17
N PHE A 20 4.09 14.51 5.18
CA PHE A 20 4.12 13.51 6.25
C PHE A 20 5.13 13.89 7.32
N SER A 21 4.65 14.13 8.54
CA SER A 21 5.48 14.30 9.73
C SER A 21 5.42 13.07 10.62
N GLU A 22 6.41 12.91 11.50
CA GLU A 22 6.39 11.82 12.50
C GLU A 22 5.12 11.88 13.39
N GLY A 23 4.69 13.09 13.76
CA GLY A 23 3.46 13.29 14.53
C GLY A 23 2.19 12.87 13.77
N LEU A 24 2.16 13.07 12.46
CA LEU A 24 1.06 12.60 11.60
C LEU A 24 1.05 11.06 11.56
N PHE A 25 2.20 10.40 11.40
CA PHE A 25 2.26 8.94 11.41
C PHE A 25 1.86 8.33 12.75
N ARG A 26 2.29 8.92 13.87
CA ARG A 26 1.88 8.48 15.21
C ARG A 26 0.36 8.58 15.38
N SER A 27 -0.22 9.70 14.96
CA SER A 27 -1.67 9.90 14.98
C SER A 27 -2.39 8.87 14.09
N LEU A 28 -1.90 8.66 12.86
CA LEU A 28 -2.47 7.68 11.92
C LEU A 28 -2.54 6.27 12.50
N ILE A 29 -1.47 5.80 13.12
CA ILE A 29 -1.40 4.44 13.71
C ILE A 29 -2.45 4.29 14.82
N VAL A 30 -2.55 5.27 15.72
CA VAL A 30 -3.51 5.25 16.84
C VAL A 30 -4.95 5.35 16.32
N THR A 31 -5.20 6.23 15.34
CA THR A 31 -6.52 6.37 14.71
C THR A 31 -6.95 5.09 14.00
N TYR A 32 -6.04 4.45 13.27
CA TYR A 32 -6.30 3.17 12.62
C TYR A 32 -6.70 2.10 13.65
N LEU A 33 -5.90 1.93 14.70
CA LEU A 33 -6.15 0.92 15.72
C LEU A 33 -7.52 1.11 16.37
N LYS A 34 -7.83 2.34 16.80
CA LYS A 34 -9.15 2.67 17.39
C LYS A 34 -10.30 2.39 16.42
N GLN A 35 -10.17 2.84 15.17
CA GLN A 35 -11.20 2.61 14.17
C GLN A 35 -11.41 1.11 13.90
N ALA A 36 -10.32 0.35 13.87
CA ALA A 36 -10.37 -1.09 13.66
C ALA A 36 -11.06 -1.80 14.84
N GLU A 37 -10.74 -1.46 16.08
CA GLU A 37 -11.40 -1.98 17.29
C GLU A 37 -12.91 -1.68 17.29
N ASP A 38 -13.30 -0.44 16.97
CA ASP A 38 -14.71 -0.04 16.83
C ASP A 38 -15.42 -0.84 15.73
N THR A 39 -14.68 -1.19 14.67
CA THR A 39 -15.19 -1.95 13.53
C THR A 39 -15.37 -3.42 13.87
N LEU A 40 -14.45 -4.02 14.63
CA LEU A 40 -14.59 -5.39 15.14
C LEU A 40 -15.86 -5.55 15.96
N MET A 41 -16.14 -4.63 16.89
CA MET A 41 -17.35 -4.70 17.71
C MET A 41 -18.63 -4.62 16.86
N LYS A 42 -18.63 -3.77 15.83
CA LYS A 42 -19.78 -3.64 14.92
C LYS A 42 -20.02 -4.91 14.12
N TYR A 43 -18.97 -5.51 13.56
CA TYR A 43 -19.12 -6.73 12.76
C TYR A 43 -19.36 -7.99 13.60
N GLU A 44 -18.86 -8.04 14.83
CA GLU A 44 -19.23 -9.09 15.80
C GLU A 44 -20.75 -9.05 16.06
N ALA A 45 -21.30 -7.85 16.32
CA ALA A 45 -22.73 -7.67 16.52
C ALA A 45 -23.56 -8.00 15.26
N ASP A 46 -23.10 -7.58 14.08
CA ASP A 46 -23.76 -7.88 12.81
C ASP A 46 -23.77 -9.38 12.51
N ALA A 47 -22.63 -10.06 12.68
CA ALA A 47 -22.54 -11.50 12.53
C ALA A 47 -23.48 -12.22 13.50
N MET A 48 -23.54 -11.80 14.76
CA MET A 48 -24.44 -12.36 15.77
C MET A 48 -25.92 -12.23 15.37
N ILE A 49 -26.34 -11.07 14.87
CA ILE A 49 -27.73 -10.84 14.40
C ILE A 49 -28.07 -11.75 13.22
N ASN A 50 -27.11 -11.97 12.31
CA ASN A 50 -27.30 -12.81 11.13
C ASN A 50 -27.03 -14.31 11.37
N GLY A 51 -26.70 -14.71 12.60
CA GLY A 51 -26.36 -16.10 12.93
C GLY A 51 -25.07 -16.61 12.27
N LEU A 52 -24.16 -15.70 11.91
CA LEU A 52 -22.85 -16.01 11.34
C LEU A 52 -21.80 -16.15 12.46
N GLY A 53 -20.79 -16.99 12.23
CA GLY A 53 -19.64 -17.10 13.12
C GLY A 53 -18.69 -15.92 12.95
N PHE A 54 -18.22 -15.36 14.06
CA PHE A 54 -17.23 -14.29 14.07
C PHE A 54 -16.10 -14.63 15.06
N ASP A 55 -14.90 -14.88 14.55
CA ASP A 55 -13.72 -15.14 15.40
C ASP A 55 -13.03 -13.83 15.76
N ARG A 56 -13.45 -13.26 16.89
CA ARG A 56 -12.88 -12.00 17.39
C ARG A 56 -11.37 -12.06 17.63
N HIS A 57 -10.83 -13.23 17.97
CA HIS A 57 -9.41 -13.35 18.27
C HIS A 57 -8.57 -13.30 17.00
N GLU A 58 -8.97 -14.04 15.96
CA GLU A 58 -8.30 -14.00 14.67
C GLU A 58 -8.44 -12.63 14.00
N GLU A 59 -9.61 -12.00 14.10
CA GLU A 59 -9.81 -10.65 13.58
C GLU A 59 -8.94 -9.60 14.32
N ALA A 60 -8.80 -9.71 15.65
CA ALA A 60 -7.88 -8.85 16.40
C ALA A 60 -6.41 -9.04 15.99
N LYS A 61 -5.97 -10.28 15.72
CA LYS A 61 -4.62 -10.54 15.20
C LYS A 61 -4.39 -9.87 13.85
N ALA A 62 -5.39 -9.86 12.98
CA ALA A 62 -5.31 -9.16 11.70
C ALA A 62 -5.13 -7.65 11.91
N VAL A 63 -5.93 -7.03 12.78
CA VAL A 63 -5.80 -5.61 13.14
C VAL A 63 -4.41 -5.27 13.66
N GLU A 64 -3.85 -6.09 14.55
CA GLU A 64 -2.49 -5.89 15.05
C GLU A 64 -1.45 -6.00 13.93
N ALA A 65 -1.59 -6.98 13.04
CA ALA A 65 -0.67 -7.16 11.91
C ALA A 65 -0.68 -5.95 10.97
N PHE A 66 -1.86 -5.40 10.66
CA PHE A 66 -1.96 -4.18 9.86
C PHE A 66 -1.43 -2.95 10.58
N THR A 67 -1.68 -2.82 11.88
CA THR A 67 -1.13 -1.72 12.71
C THR A 67 0.40 -1.74 12.66
N ARG A 68 1.02 -2.92 12.82
CA ARG A 68 2.47 -3.10 12.65
C ARG A 68 2.93 -2.78 11.23
N ALA A 69 2.17 -3.18 10.22
CA ALA A 69 2.52 -2.90 8.83
C ALA A 69 2.55 -1.39 8.52
N ILE A 70 1.59 -0.63 9.04
CA ILE A 70 1.57 0.85 8.93
C ILE A 70 2.81 1.43 9.59
N ALA A 71 3.15 0.99 10.81
CA ALA A 71 4.33 1.47 11.53
C ALA A 71 5.64 1.19 10.76
N MET A 72 5.81 -0.03 10.25
CA MET A 72 6.97 -0.40 9.44
C MET A 72 7.07 0.42 8.14
N ALA A 73 5.93 0.66 7.49
CA ALA A 73 5.89 1.47 6.28
C ALA A 73 6.21 2.94 6.56
N ALA A 74 5.70 3.49 7.66
CA ALA A 74 5.98 4.86 8.11
C ALA A 74 7.47 5.04 8.40
N GLN A 75 8.07 4.11 9.15
CA GLN A 75 9.51 4.14 9.44
C GLN A 75 10.34 4.12 8.16
N ALA A 76 10.04 3.20 7.24
CA ALA A 76 10.75 3.10 5.97
C ALA A 76 10.55 4.34 5.08
N PHE A 77 9.39 4.99 5.14
CA PHE A 77 9.13 6.23 4.42
C PHE A 77 9.94 7.40 5.01
N VAL A 78 10.02 7.49 6.33
CA VAL A 78 10.84 8.52 7.01
C VAL A 78 12.33 8.35 6.67
N GLU A 79 12.82 7.11 6.65
CA GLU A 79 14.22 6.81 6.31
C GLU A 79 14.55 7.07 4.84
N ASN A 80 13.66 6.70 3.92
CA ASN A 80 13.84 6.92 2.49
C ASN A 80 12.49 7.24 1.81
N PRO A 81 12.10 8.53 1.77
CA PRO A 81 10.82 8.96 1.21
C PRO A 81 10.67 8.60 -0.28
N MET A 82 11.76 8.68 -1.03
CA MET A 82 11.77 8.37 -2.47
C MET A 82 11.71 6.87 -2.73
N GLY A 83 12.26 6.05 -1.84
CA GLY A 83 12.29 4.59 -1.98
C GLY A 83 12.96 4.12 -3.27
N ASN A 84 12.49 2.99 -3.80
CA ASN A 84 12.77 2.62 -5.18
C ASN A 84 11.94 3.52 -6.11
N PRO A 85 12.51 4.02 -7.21
CA PRO A 85 11.74 4.75 -8.22
C PRO A 85 10.48 3.95 -8.57
N LEU A 86 9.35 4.64 -8.68
CA LEU A 86 8.17 4.06 -9.32
C LEU A 86 8.60 3.45 -10.66
N ILE A 87 8.00 2.31 -11.04
CA ILE A 87 8.28 1.65 -12.32
C ILE A 87 8.34 2.76 -13.37
N PRO A 88 9.48 2.94 -14.07
CA PRO A 88 9.62 4.02 -15.02
C PRO A 88 8.44 3.93 -15.97
N ASN A 89 7.69 5.02 -16.10
CA ASN A 89 6.59 5.06 -17.05
C ASN A 89 7.15 4.75 -18.45
N TRP A 90 6.32 4.16 -19.29
CA TRP A 90 6.70 3.91 -20.68
C TRP A 90 7.08 5.21 -21.40
N ASP A 91 6.62 6.37 -20.93
CA ASP A 91 7.04 7.68 -21.43
C ASP A 91 8.52 7.95 -21.19
N ARG A 92 9.09 7.55 -20.05
CA ARG A 92 10.52 7.68 -19.79
C ARG A 92 11.34 6.71 -20.64
N VAL A 93 10.82 5.50 -20.86
CA VAL A 93 11.47 4.49 -21.73
C VAL A 93 11.45 4.96 -23.18
N SER A 94 10.32 5.45 -23.68
CA SER A 94 10.22 5.99 -25.04
C SER A 94 10.99 7.30 -25.22
N ALA A 95 11.08 8.14 -24.20
CA ALA A 95 11.94 9.33 -24.25
C ALA A 95 13.44 8.97 -24.31
N ALA A 96 13.87 7.93 -23.58
CA ALA A 96 15.26 7.47 -23.57
C ALA A 96 15.62 6.63 -24.80
N ILE A 97 14.64 5.88 -25.33
CA ILE A 97 14.78 5.00 -26.49
C ILE A 97 13.57 5.25 -27.41
N PRO A 98 13.63 6.25 -28.29
CA PRO A 98 12.51 6.66 -29.15
C PRO A 98 11.90 5.51 -29.95
N ASP A 99 12.73 4.59 -30.44
CA ASP A 99 12.32 3.49 -31.32
C ASP A 99 11.99 2.19 -30.57
N ILE A 100 11.87 2.22 -29.23
CA ILE A 100 11.71 1.01 -28.40
C ILE A 100 10.51 0.16 -28.83
N PHE A 101 9.40 0.78 -29.23
CA PHE A 101 8.21 0.04 -29.65
C PHE A 101 8.40 -0.68 -30.97
N GLU A 102 9.16 -0.11 -31.91
CA GLU A 102 9.49 -0.78 -33.18
C GLU A 102 10.52 -1.89 -32.97
N MET A 103 11.49 -1.69 -32.06
CA MET A 103 12.42 -2.73 -31.64
C MET A 103 11.68 -3.93 -31.02
N LEU A 104 10.69 -3.67 -30.15
CA LEU A 104 9.88 -4.71 -29.52
C LEU A 104 9.03 -5.47 -30.55
N LYS A 105 8.37 -4.77 -31.49
CA LYS A 105 7.63 -5.42 -32.59
C LYS A 105 8.55 -6.32 -33.41
N THR A 106 9.70 -5.80 -33.82
CA THR A 106 10.68 -6.55 -34.62
C THR A 106 11.17 -7.79 -33.89
N ALA A 107 11.42 -7.70 -32.58
CA ALA A 107 11.84 -8.84 -31.76
C ALA A 107 10.75 -9.92 -31.70
N VAL A 108 9.48 -9.53 -31.51
CA VAL A 108 8.35 -10.47 -31.50
C VAL A 108 8.14 -11.13 -32.86
N ASP A 109 8.21 -10.36 -33.96
CA ASP A 109 8.10 -10.90 -35.32
C ASP A 109 9.24 -11.88 -35.67
N ALA A 110 10.43 -11.66 -35.10
CA ALA A 110 11.57 -12.56 -35.26
C ALA A 110 11.46 -13.84 -34.43
N ASP A 111 10.83 -13.79 -33.26
CA ASP A 111 10.61 -14.94 -32.38
C ASP A 111 9.45 -15.84 -32.86
N GLY A 112 8.52 -15.25 -33.63
CA GLY A 112 7.40 -15.95 -34.27
C GLY A 112 7.75 -16.71 -35.58
N LYS A 113 9.04 -16.78 -35.96
CA LYS A 113 9.55 -17.55 -37.11
C LYS A 113 10.25 -18.81 -36.65
#